data_AF-A0A7H4MB26-F1
#
_entry.id   AF-A0A7H4MB26-F1
#
_cell.length_a   1.000
_cell.length_b   1.000
_cell.length_c   1.000
_cell.angle_alpha   90.00
_cell.angle_beta   90.00
_cell.angle_gamma   90.00
#
_symmetry.space_group_name_H-M   'P 1'
#
loop_
_entity.id
_entity.type
_entity.pdbx_description
1 polymer ?
#
loop_
_entity_poly.entity_id
_entity_poly.type
_entity_poly.pdbx_seq_one_letter_code
_entity_poly.pdbx_strand_id
1 'polypeptide(L)'
;MQALPGAFFSVNLVARKPEKRTPQTNSYTRKFLLNSPWQPQSCAVFAGALRYPRYSWYDRFMIRLIMKMTGGETDTRKEVVYTDWQQVSRFAREIAQMARK
;
A
#
# COMPACT_ATOMS: atom_id res chain seq x y z
N MET A 1 -0.82 -30.77 0.73
CA MET A 1 0.08 -29.86 1.47
C MET A 1 -0.79 -28.93 2.30
N GLN A 2 -0.67 -28.96 3.63
CA GLN A 2 -1.31 -27.94 4.47
C GLN A 2 -0.56 -26.63 4.22
N ALA A 3 -1.23 -25.65 3.60
CA ALA A 3 -0.63 -24.36 3.34
C ALA A 3 -0.41 -23.67 4.69
N LEU A 4 0.84 -23.29 4.99
CA LEU A 4 1.15 -22.47 6.15
C LEU A 4 0.30 -21.18 6.13
N PRO A 5 -0.21 -20.71 7.27
CA PRO A 5 -0.95 -19.47 7.33
C PRO A 5 -0.09 -18.34 6.76
N GLY A 6 -0.60 -17.67 5.72
CA GLY A 6 0.11 -16.68 4.95
C GLY A 6 -0.63 -15.35 4.92
N ALA A 7 0.12 -14.25 5.04
CA ALA A 7 -0.42 -12.91 4.93
C ALA A 7 0.36 -12.10 3.89
N PHE A 8 -0.33 -11.28 3.12
CA PHE A 8 0.26 -10.40 2.12
C PHE A 8 -0.14 -8.96 2.36
N PHE A 9 0.78 -8.03 2.15
CA PHE A 9 0.43 -6.62 2.09
C PHE A 9 1.17 -5.90 0.98
N SER A 10 0.53 -4.88 0.43
CA SER A 10 1.13 -3.99 -0.56
C SER A 10 1.16 -2.55 -0.05
N VAL A 11 2.28 -1.87 -0.27
CA VAL A 11 2.43 -0.44 0.02
C VAL A 11 2.52 0.31 -1.30
N ASN A 12 1.55 1.19 -1.56
CA ASN A 12 1.57 2.03 -2.76
C ASN A 12 0.84 3.36 -2.53
N LEU A 13 1.26 4.40 -3.24
CA LEU A 13 0.72 5.76 -3.06
C LEU A 13 -0.73 5.90 -3.59
N VAL A 14 -1.14 5.02 -4.50
CA VAL A 14 -2.48 4.99 -5.07
C VAL A 14 -3.54 4.59 -4.02
N ALA A 15 -3.14 3.80 -3.02
CA ALA A 15 -3.97 3.42 -1.88
C ALA A 15 -4.36 4.59 -0.96
N ARG A 16 -3.86 5.82 -1.22
CA ARG A 16 -4.36 7.04 -0.57
C ARG A 16 -5.85 7.29 -0.85
N LYS A 17 -6.35 6.80 -2.00
CA LYS A 17 -7.76 6.91 -2.34
C LYS A 17 -8.53 5.79 -1.64
N PRO A 18 -9.64 6.10 -0.93
CA PRO A 18 -10.42 5.09 -0.22
C PRO A 18 -10.93 3.99 -1.15
N GLU A 19 -11.25 4.35 -2.38
CA GLU A 19 -11.67 3.44 -3.46
C GLU A 19 -10.60 2.43 -3.90
N LYS A 20 -9.32 2.62 -3.54
CA LYS A 20 -8.19 1.76 -3.96
C LYS A 20 -7.41 1.16 -2.79
N ARG A 21 -8.01 1.21 -1.60
CA ARG A 21 -7.40 0.83 -0.33
C ARG A 21 -7.66 -0.64 0.06
N THR A 22 -8.34 -1.40 -0.80
CA THR A 22 -8.58 -2.84 -0.56
C THR A 22 -7.82 -3.71 -1.56
N PRO A 23 -7.46 -4.95 -1.20
CA PRO A 23 -6.80 -5.89 -2.11
C PRO A 23 -7.58 -6.15 -3.40
N GLN A 24 -8.92 -6.08 -3.35
CA GLN A 24 -9.79 -6.27 -4.51
C GLN A 24 -9.83 -5.06 -5.44
N THR A 25 -9.65 -3.85 -4.89
CA THR A 25 -9.74 -2.59 -5.66
C THR A 25 -8.38 -2.07 -6.12
N ASN A 26 -7.30 -2.53 -5.49
CA ASN A 26 -5.95 -2.22 -5.92
C ASN A 26 -5.55 -3.13 -7.09
N SER A 27 -5.46 -2.56 -8.29
CA SER A 27 -5.13 -3.30 -9.50
C SER A 27 -3.79 -4.04 -9.43
N TYR A 28 -2.81 -3.52 -8.70
CA TYR A 28 -1.51 -4.17 -8.52
C TYR A 28 -1.62 -5.39 -7.61
N THR A 29 -2.23 -5.22 -6.43
CA THR A 29 -2.45 -6.32 -5.49
C THR A 29 -3.32 -7.41 -6.10
N ARG A 30 -4.41 -7.04 -6.76
CA ARG A 30 -5.30 -8.00 -7.45
C ARG A 30 -4.57 -8.77 -8.54
N LYS A 31 -3.79 -8.09 -9.39
CA LYS A 31 -2.99 -8.77 -10.43
C LYS A 31 -1.96 -9.73 -9.84
N PHE A 32 -1.32 -9.36 -8.72
CA PHE A 32 -0.38 -10.26 -8.05
C PHE A 32 -1.08 -11.52 -7.52
N LEU A 33 -2.18 -11.35 -6.78
CA LEU A 33 -2.93 -12.47 -6.18
C LEU A 33 -3.56 -13.40 -7.24
N LEU A 34 -3.96 -12.87 -8.40
CA LEU A 34 -4.50 -13.69 -9.49
C LEU A 34 -3.44 -14.50 -10.22
N ASN A 35 -2.22 -13.98 -10.35
CA ASN A 35 -1.13 -14.65 -11.05
C ASN A 35 -0.27 -15.53 -10.11
N SER A 36 -0.49 -15.45 -8.81
CA SER A 36 0.26 -16.19 -7.80
C SER A 36 -0.39 -17.55 -7.51
N PRO A 37 0.37 -18.66 -7.50
CA PRO A 37 -0.11 -19.95 -7.00
C PRO A 37 -0.31 -19.94 -5.47
N TRP A 38 0.27 -18.95 -4.78
CA TRP A 38 0.11 -18.73 -3.35
C TRP A 38 -1.05 -17.77 -3.08
N GLN A 39 -2.07 -18.25 -2.36
CA GLN A 39 -3.22 -17.47 -1.89
C GLN A 39 -3.13 -17.24 -0.38
N PRO A 40 -2.66 -16.06 0.07
CA PRO A 40 -2.63 -15.69 1.48
C PRO A 40 -4.04 -15.57 2.07
N GLN A 41 -4.19 -15.94 3.34
CA GLN A 41 -5.46 -15.87 4.08
C GLN A 41 -5.83 -14.43 4.45
N SER A 42 -4.85 -13.57 4.69
CA SER A 42 -5.07 -12.15 4.96
C SER A 42 -4.32 -11.27 3.98
N CYS A 43 -4.99 -10.23 3.49
CA CYS A 43 -4.44 -9.27 2.53
C CYS A 43 -4.75 -7.85 2.97
N ALA A 44 -3.75 -6.97 2.96
CA ALA A 44 -3.93 -5.54 3.23
C ALA A 44 -3.25 -4.66 2.18
N VAL A 45 -3.78 -3.46 1.98
CA VAL A 45 -3.15 -2.44 1.13
C VAL A 45 -3.00 -1.16 1.94
N PHE A 46 -1.77 -0.68 2.04
CA PHE A 46 -1.43 0.51 2.81
C PHE A 46 -0.95 1.63 1.88
N ALA A 47 -1.35 2.86 2.21
CA ALA A 47 -0.75 4.02 1.58
C ALA A 47 0.65 4.25 2.17
N GLY A 48 1.63 4.51 1.32
CA GLY A 48 3.01 4.80 1.73
C GLY A 48 3.20 6.25 2.20
N ALA A 49 4.46 6.62 2.43
CA ALA A 49 4.84 8.00 2.65
C ALA A 49 5.35 8.63 1.35
N LEU A 50 5.01 9.90 1.15
CA LEU A 50 5.51 10.74 0.07
C LEU A 50 6.58 11.66 0.65
N ARG A 51 7.84 11.43 0.30
CA ARG A 51 8.98 12.20 0.82
C ARG A 51 9.67 12.97 -0.29
N TYR A 52 9.00 14.02 -0.78
CA TYR A 52 9.53 14.85 -1.87
C TYR A 52 10.97 15.34 -1.68
N PRO A 53 11.40 15.79 -0.49
CA PRO A 53 12.77 16.27 -0.28
C PRO A 53 13.85 15.22 -0.52
N ARG A 54 13.51 13.93 -0.51
CA ARG A 54 14.46 12.82 -0.70
C ARG A 54 14.59 12.37 -2.15
N TYR A 55 13.68 12.80 -3.03
CA TYR A 55 13.70 12.41 -4.43
C TYR A 55 14.60 13.32 -5.27
N SER A 56 15.14 12.79 -6.36
CA SER A 56 15.85 13.56 -7.38
C SER A 56 14.92 14.60 -8.02
N TRP A 57 15.48 15.67 -8.57
CA TRP A 57 14.66 16.77 -9.11
C TRP A 57 13.71 16.34 -10.24
N TYR A 58 14.13 15.39 -11.09
CA TYR A 58 13.30 14.80 -12.14
C TYR A 58 12.13 13.98 -11.55
N ASP A 59 12.41 13.14 -10.56
CA ASP A 59 11.39 12.34 -9.87
C ASP A 59 10.37 13.23 -9.17
N ARG A 60 10.82 14.33 -8.53
CA ARG A 60 9.91 15.32 -7.94
C ARG A 60 8.96 15.90 -8.98
N PHE A 61 9.45 16.22 -10.17
CA PHE A 61 8.62 16.77 -11.25
C PHE A 61 7.60 15.73 -11.75
N MET A 62 8.02 14.50 -12.01
CA MET A 62 7.12 13.42 -12.44
C MET A 62 6.06 13.11 -11.39
N ILE A 63 6.44 12.94 -10.12
CA ILE A 63 5.52 12.64 -9.04
C ILE A 63 4.54 13.80 -8.84
N ARG A 64 5.00 15.06 -8.97
CA ARG A 64 4.13 16.24 -8.94
C ARG A 64 3.10 16.25 -10.08
N LEU A 65 3.48 15.86 -11.30
CA LEU A 65 2.53 15.70 -12.41
C LEU A 65 1.49 14.62 -12.13
N ILE A 66 1.92 13.44 -11.66
CA ILE A 66 1.01 12.34 -11.29
C ILE A 66 0.06 12.78 -10.18
N MET A 67 0.56 13.47 -9.16
CA MET A 67 -0.27 13.99 -8.07
C MET A 67 -1.24 15.06 -8.57
N LYS A 68 -0.81 15.98 -9.43
CA LYS A 68 -1.70 16.97 -10.05
C LYS A 68 -2.84 16.30 -10.84
N MET A 69 -2.52 15.31 -11.66
CA MET A 69 -3.52 14.55 -12.43
C MET A 69 -4.45 13.72 -11.53
N THR A 70 -3.94 13.19 -10.42
CA THR A 70 -4.72 12.32 -9.53
C THR A 70 -5.40 13.05 -8.37
N GLY A 71 -5.26 14.38 -8.27
CA GLY A 71 -5.78 15.20 -7.17
C GLY A 71 -5.06 14.95 -5.85
N GLY A 72 -3.73 14.97 -5.86
CA GLY A 72 -2.86 14.71 -4.70
C GLY A 72 -2.06 15.93 -4.29
N GLU A 73 -1.30 15.76 -3.21
CA GLU A 73 -0.42 16.82 -2.72
C GLU A 73 0.65 17.13 -3.78
N THR A 74 0.81 18.41 -4.10
CA THR A 74 1.79 18.86 -5.12
C THR A 74 2.89 19.72 -4.52
N ASP A 75 2.81 19.99 -3.20
CA ASP A 75 3.84 20.68 -2.47
C ASP A 75 5.06 19.78 -2.28
N THR A 76 6.12 20.08 -3.05
CA THR A 76 7.38 19.32 -3.06
C THR A 76 8.28 19.59 -1.85
N ARG A 77 7.88 20.47 -0.93
CA ARG A 77 8.62 20.76 0.31
C ARG A 77 8.15 19.91 1.49
N LYS A 78 6.98 19.28 1.37
CA LYS A 78 6.38 18.49 2.46
C LYS A 78 6.78 17.02 2.39
N GLU A 79 6.96 16.44 3.57
CA GLU A 79 6.91 14.98 3.75
C GLU A 79 5.52 14.63 4.27
N VAL A 80 4.75 13.86 3.50
CA VAL A 80 3.39 13.47 3.88
C VAL A 80 3.33 11.97 4.07
N VAL A 81 2.93 11.54 5.27
CA VAL A 81 2.68 10.13 5.56
C VAL A 81 1.20 9.86 5.37
N TYR A 82 0.85 9.08 4.34
CA TYR A 82 -0.53 8.65 4.10
C TYR A 82 -0.86 7.32 4.81
N THR A 83 0.13 6.70 5.43
CA THR A 83 -0.01 5.43 6.13
C THR A 83 -0.94 5.57 7.33
N ASP A 84 -2.00 4.78 7.34
CA ASP A 84 -2.84 4.58 8.51
C ASP A 84 -2.19 3.55 9.43
N TRP A 85 -1.48 4.04 10.44
CA TRP A 85 -0.80 3.21 11.42
C TRP A 85 -1.75 2.39 12.30
N GLN A 86 -3.01 2.82 12.47
CA GLN A 86 -4.00 2.01 13.17
C GLN A 86 -4.41 0.80 12.33
N GLN A 87 -4.54 0.96 11.01
CA GLN A 87 -4.77 -0.16 10.09
C GLN A 87 -3.59 -1.14 10.09
N VAL A 88 -2.34 -0.63 10.03
CA VAL A 88 -1.14 -1.47 10.12
C VAL A 88 -1.11 -2.25 11.44
N SER A 89 -1.43 -1.57 12.55
CA SER A 89 -1.46 -2.20 13.88
C SER A 89 -2.51 -3.30 13.98
N ARG A 90 -3.71 -3.09 13.40
CA ARG A 90 -4.76 -4.11 13.34
C ARG A 90 -4.30 -5.33 12.53
N PHE A 91 -3.76 -5.11 11.34
CA PHE A 91 -3.26 -6.17 10.48
C PHE A 91 -2.11 -6.96 11.12
N ALA A 92 -1.19 -6.29 11.82
CA ALA A 92 -0.12 -6.96 12.56
C ALA A 92 -0.66 -7.88 13.67
N ARG A 93 -1.72 -7.45 14.38
CA ARG A 93 -2.40 -8.30 15.38
C ARG A 93 -3.08 -9.51 14.74
N GLU A 94 -3.72 -9.34 13.59
CA GLU A 94 -4.31 -10.45 12.83
C GLU A 94 -3.24 -11.48 12.45
N ILE A 95 -2.08 -11.04 11.96
CA ILE A 95 -0.94 -11.93 11.65
C ILE A 95 -0.45 -12.66 12.89
N ALA A 96 -0.27 -11.95 14.00
CA ALA A 96 0.18 -12.56 15.24
C ALA A 96 -0.80 -13.62 15.76
N GLN A 97 -2.11 -13.45 15.52
CA GLN A 97 -3.13 -14.43 15.86
C GLN A 97 -3.13 -15.62 14.91
N MET A 98 -2.88 -15.41 13.61
CA MET A 98 -2.76 -16.49 12.62
C MET A 98 -1.56 -17.41 12.90
N ALA A 99 -0.43 -16.85 13.33
CA ALA A 99 0.77 -17.62 13.66
C ALA A 99 0.66 -18.43 14.97
N ARG A 100 -0.35 -18.15 15.80
CA ARG A 100 -0.58 -18.85 17.08
C ARG A 100 -1.55 -20.02 16.97
N LYS A 101 -2.18 -20.22 15.80
CA LYS A 101 -3.02 -21.38 15.49
C LYS A 101 -2.21 -22.42 14.73
#